data_AF-A0A5D4MIZ9-F1
#
_entry.id   AF-A0A5D4MIZ9-F1
#
_cell.length_a   1.000
_cell.length_b   1.000
_cell.length_c   1.000
_cell.angle_alpha   90.00
_cell.angle_beta   90.00
_cell.angle_gamma   90.00
#
_symmetry.space_group_name_H-M   'P 1'
#
loop_
_entity.id
_entity.type
_entity.pdbx_description
1 polymer ?
#
loop_
_entity_poly.entity_id
_entity_poly.type
_entity_poly.pdbx_seq_one_letter_code
_entity_poly.pdbx_strand_id
1 'polypeptide(L)'
;MNEEFKFYFSVKKVVVIEDAQNIKEVLVHAKIKKGRNVCLENEFPVRITEIGIFPVPKAIAERVEDPILRRILPFELKRYIKPQKRFLEPGDYS
;
A
#
# COMPACT_ATOMS: atom_id res chain seq x y z
N MET A 1 -1.16 27.09 2.12
CA MET A 1 -1.56 26.34 3.33
C MET A 1 -1.84 24.92 2.87
N ASN A 2 -1.12 23.95 3.44
CA ASN A 2 -0.96 22.57 2.95
C ASN A 2 -2.28 21.95 2.49
N GLU A 3 -2.31 21.49 1.24
CA GLU A 3 -3.27 20.47 0.84
C GLU A 3 -2.86 19.15 1.50
N GLU A 4 -3.18 19.03 2.79
CA GLU A 4 -2.80 17.88 3.59
C GLU A 4 -3.61 16.67 3.13
N PHE A 5 -2.93 15.71 2.51
CA PHE A 5 -3.50 14.42 2.18
C PHE A 5 -3.73 13.63 3.47
N LYS A 6 -4.93 13.08 3.63
CA LYS A 6 -5.25 12.14 4.71
C LYS A 6 -5.33 10.74 4.14
N PHE A 7 -4.52 9.83 4.69
CA PHE A 7 -4.38 8.45 4.25
C PHE A 7 -5.15 7.52 5.18
N TYR A 8 -6.03 6.70 4.61
CA TYR A 8 -6.73 5.64 5.31
C TYR A 8 -6.39 4.34 4.62
N PHE A 9 -5.82 3.39 5.37
CA PHE A 9 -5.38 2.10 4.84
C PHE A 9 -6.08 0.95 5.56
N SER A 10 -6.40 -0.08 4.80
CA SER A 10 -6.81 -1.39 5.32
C SER A 10 -6.15 -2.50 4.51
N VAL A 11 -5.68 -3.54 5.19
CA VAL A 11 -5.24 -4.77 4.50
C VAL A 11 -6.48 -5.50 4.01
N LYS A 12 -6.48 -5.94 2.75
CA LYS A 12 -7.57 -6.71 2.15
C LYS A 12 -7.21 -8.15 1.88
N LYS A 13 -5.97 -8.41 1.50
CA LYS A 13 -5.52 -9.76 1.20
C LYS A 13 -4.03 -9.90 1.41
N VAL A 14 -3.60 -11.08 1.82
CA VAL A 14 -2.19 -11.47 1.85
C VAL A 14 -2.07 -12.78 1.08
N VAL A 15 -1.16 -12.81 0.11
CA VAL A 15 -0.82 -14.02 -0.67
C VAL A 15 0.66 -14.32 -0.57
N VAL A 16 1.04 -15.60 -0.68
CA VAL A 16 2.43 -16.01 -0.84
C VAL A 16 2.69 -16.19 -2.33
N ILE A 17 3.76 -15.59 -2.84
CA ILE A 17 4.19 -15.79 -4.22
C ILE A 17 5.12 -17.02 -4.23
N GLU A 18 4.61 -18.14 -4.75
CA GLU A 18 5.30 -19.44 -4.69
C GLU A 18 6.62 -19.47 -5.47
N ASP A 19 6.72 -18.71 -6.57
CA ASP A 19 7.90 -18.70 -7.45
C ASP A 19 9.09 -17.87 -6.93
N ALA A 20 8.95 -17.17 -5.80
CA ALA A 20 10.00 -16.32 -5.27
C ALA A 20 10.12 -16.48 -3.75
N GLN A 21 11.29 -16.96 -3.31
CA GLN A 21 11.74 -17.14 -1.92
C GLN A 21 10.95 -16.30 -0.89
N ASN A 22 9.92 -16.92 -0.29
CA ASN A 22 9.16 -16.38 0.83
C ASN A 22 8.62 -14.95 0.64
N ILE A 23 8.26 -14.55 -0.57
CA ILE A 23 7.65 -13.23 -0.78
C ILE A 23 6.17 -13.28 -0.39
N LYS A 24 5.79 -12.48 0.63
CA LYS A 24 4.39 -12.19 0.93
C LYS A 24 3.97 -10.93 0.18
N GLU A 25 2.91 -11.00 -0.63
CA GLU A 25 2.29 -9.83 -1.25
C GLU A 25 1.01 -9.45 -0.49
N VAL A 26 0.96 -8.20 -0.04
CA VAL A 26 -0.14 -7.65 0.74
C VAL A 26 -0.89 -6.65 -0.13
N LEU A 27 -2.16 -6.91 -0.37
CA LEU A 27 -3.06 -5.99 -1.05
C LEU A 27 -3.64 -5.01 -0.03
N VAL A 28 -3.28 -3.73 -0.17
CA VAL A 28 -3.69 -2.66 0.74
C VAL A 28 -4.71 -1.78 0.04
N HIS A 29 -5.94 -1.75 0.56
CA HIS A 29 -6.91 -0.74 0.17
C HIS A 29 -6.50 0.61 0.76
N ALA A 30 -6.41 1.61 -0.11
CA ALA A 30 -6.04 2.97 0.23
C ALA A 30 -7.16 3.92 -0.20
N LYS A 31 -7.70 4.64 0.78
CA LYS A 31 -8.61 5.77 0.57
C LYS A 31 -7.89 7.04 0.99
N ILE A 32 -7.69 7.96 0.05
CA ILE A 32 -6.96 9.21 0.26
C ILE A 32 -7.91 10.39 0.08
N LYS A 33 -7.90 11.30 1.06
CA LYS A 33 -8.67 12.53 1.02
C LYS A 33 -7.78 13.74 0.86
N LYS A 34 -8.24 14.71 0.08
CA LYS A 34 -7.69 16.05 -0.05
C LYS A 34 -8.74 17.04 0.44
N GLY A 35 -8.58 17.56 1.66
CA GLY A 35 -9.64 18.28 2.35
C GLY A 35 -10.83 17.37 2.69
N ARG A 36 -12.02 17.70 2.19
CA ARG A 36 -13.25 16.88 2.37
C ARG A 36 -13.48 15.85 1.28
N ASN A 37 -12.80 15.97 0.14
CA ASN A 37 -13.03 15.14 -1.04
C ASN A 37 -12.12 13.92 -1.03
N VAL A 38 -12.64 12.77 -1.46
CA VAL A 38 -11.83 11.59 -1.78
C VAL A 38 -11.19 11.85 -3.13
N CYS A 39 -9.86 11.90 -3.18
CA CYS A 39 -9.11 12.12 -4.42
C CYS A 39 -8.55 10.82 -5.00
N LEU A 40 -8.44 9.77 -4.19
CA LEU A 40 -8.03 8.45 -4.65
C LEU A 40 -8.65 7.38 -3.75
N GLU A 41 -9.18 6.33 -4.36
CA GLU A 41 -9.60 5.12 -3.66
C GLU A 41 -9.24 3.92 -4.54
N ASN A 42 -8.23 3.14 -4.13
CA ASN A 42 -7.71 2.03 -4.92
C ASN A 42 -6.95 1.03 -4.05
N GLU A 43 -6.58 -0.10 -4.61
CA GLU A 43 -5.79 -1.14 -3.95
C GLU A 43 -4.34 -1.16 -4.47
N PHE A 44 -3.39 -1.30 -3.56
CA PHE A 44 -1.97 -1.27 -3.86
C PHE A 44 -1.29 -2.52 -3.31
N PRO A 45 -0.63 -3.32 -4.17
CA PRO A 45 0.18 -4.44 -3.71
C PRO A 45 1.48 -3.92 -3.08
N VAL A 46 1.82 -4.50 -1.93
CA VAL A 46 3.04 -4.25 -1.18
C VAL A 46 3.72 -5.58 -0.92
N ARG A 47 4.94 -5.74 -1.44
CA ARG A 47 5.73 -6.97 -1.28
C ARG A 47 6.58 -6.89 -0.02
N ILE A 48 6.51 -7.95 0.77
CA ILE A 48 7.31 -8.15 1.97
C ILE A 48 8.28 -9.28 1.66
N THR A 49 9.55 -8.97 1.84
CA THR A 49 10.68 -9.88 1.63
C THR A 49 11.57 -9.87 2.87
N GLU A 50 12.60 -10.70 2.89
CA GLU A 50 13.61 -10.68 3.96
C GLU A 50 14.35 -9.33 4.03
N ILE A 51 14.60 -8.71 2.88
CA ILE A 51 15.35 -7.44 2.77
C ILE A 51 14.48 -6.26 3.22
N GLY A 52 13.16 -6.30 2.98
CA GLY A 52 12.31 -5.16 3.30
C GLY A 52 10.89 -5.22 2.78
N ILE A 53 10.26 -4.04 2.79
CA ILE A 53 8.87 -3.80 2.40
C ILE A 53 8.89 -2.86 1.19
N PHE A 54 8.28 -3.31 0.10
CA PHE A 54 8.37 -2.70 -1.22
C PHE A 54 6.97 -2.57 -1.83
N PRO A 55 6.36 -1.37 -1.77
CA PRO A 55 5.18 -1.05 -2.58
C PRO A 55 5.50 -1.23 -4.07
N VAL A 56 4.60 -1.84 -4.84
CA VAL A 56 4.86 -2.14 -6.27
C VAL A 56 4.80 -0.85 -7.10
N PRO A 57 5.92 -0.36 -7.67
CA PRO A 57 5.95 0.95 -8.33
C PRO A 57 5.04 1.04 -9.56
N LYS A 58 4.94 -0.05 -10.34
CA LYS A 58 4.07 -0.14 -11.52
C LYS A 58 2.60 0.14 -11.18
N ALA A 59 2.09 -0.51 -10.14
CA ALA A 59 0.72 -0.31 -9.67
C ALA A 59 0.45 1.14 -9.22
N ILE A 60 1.44 1.78 -8.58
CA ILE A 60 1.33 3.18 -8.16
C ILE A 60 1.33 4.11 -9.38
N ALA A 61 2.20 3.88 -10.35
CA ALA A 61 2.27 4.69 -11.57
C ALA A 61 0.99 4.61 -12.41
N GLU A 62 0.35 3.43 -12.48
CA GLU A 62 -0.87 3.20 -13.25
C GLU A 62 -2.13 3.79 -12.60
N ARG A 63 -2.16 3.88 -11.26
CA ARG A 63 -3.39 4.23 -10.50
C ARG A 63 -3.36 5.63 -9.88
N VAL A 64 -2.21 6.28 -9.85
CA VAL A 64 -2.02 7.58 -9.20
C VAL A 64 -1.60 8.61 -10.22
N GLU A 65 -2.50 9.51 -10.57
CA GLU A 65 -2.25 10.60 -11.53
C GLU A 65 -1.52 11.79 -10.88
N ASP A 66 -1.88 12.14 -9.65
CA ASP A 66 -1.29 13.27 -8.92
C ASP A 66 0.22 13.00 -8.64
N PRO A 67 1.15 13.84 -9.15
CA PRO A 67 2.59 13.62 -8.99
C PRO A 67 3.07 13.68 -7.53
N ILE A 68 2.40 14.50 -6.69
CA ILE A 68 2.72 14.61 -5.27
C ILE A 68 2.31 13.32 -4.57
N LEU A 69 1.09 12.84 -4.82
CA LEU A 69 0.63 11.54 -4.30
C LEU A 69 1.52 10.39 -4.75
N ARG A 70 1.91 10.37 -6.03
CA ARG A 70 2.81 9.34 -6.59
C ARG A 70 4.15 9.29 -5.87
N ARG A 71 4.65 10.44 -5.39
CA ARG A 71 5.88 10.54 -4.61
C ARG A 71 5.72 10.09 -3.15
N ILE A 72 4.61 10.44 -2.49
CA ILE A 72 4.45 10.20 -1.04
C ILE A 72 3.79 8.86 -0.69
N LEU A 73 2.88 8.35 -1.53
CA LEU A 73 2.13 7.11 -1.28
C LEU A 73 3.02 5.89 -1.00
N PRO A 74 4.14 5.64 -1.71
CA PRO A 74 5.02 4.51 -1.39
C PRO A 74 5.55 4.55 0.05
N PHE A 75 5.89 5.74 0.56
CA PHE A 75 6.41 5.90 1.91
C PHE A 75 5.32 5.61 2.96
N GLU A 76 4.10 6.11 2.73
CA GLU A 76 2.97 5.89 3.63
C GLU A 76 2.51 4.41 3.64
N LEU A 77 2.45 3.75 2.48
CA LEU A 77 2.18 2.30 2.40
C LEU A 77 3.23 1.49 3.18
N LYS A 78 4.51 1.80 3.00
CA LYS A 78 5.59 1.16 3.73
C LYS A 78 5.47 1.39 5.23
N ARG A 79 5.17 2.62 5.66
CA ARG A 79 4.99 3.00 7.06
C ARG A 79 3.82 2.26 7.70
N TYR A 80 2.72 2.11 6.98
CA TYR A 80 1.54 1.37 7.41
C TYR A 80 1.82 -0.13 7.60
N ILE A 81 2.48 -0.78 6.65
CA ILE A 81 2.77 -2.22 6.71
C ILE A 81 3.88 -2.57 7.72
N LYS A 82 4.86 -1.68 7.91
CA LYS A 82 6.05 -1.95 8.74
C LYS A 82 5.78 -2.49 10.15
N PRO A 83 4.90 -1.91 10.99
CA PRO A 83 4.65 -2.43 12.33
C PRO A 83 3.96 -3.79 12.35
N GLN A 84 3.14 -4.10 11.35
CA GLN A 84 2.28 -5.30 11.34
C GLN A 84 2.82 -6.46 10.50
N LYS A 85 3.89 -6.26 9.72
CA LYS A 85 4.39 -7.26 8.74
C LYS A 85 4.62 -8.67 9.29
N ARG A 86 4.96 -8.81 10.57
CA ARG A 86 5.23 -10.11 11.21
C ARG A 86 3.98 -10.90 11.55
N PHE A 87 2.82 -10.24 11.55
CA PHE A 87 1.51 -10.81 11.91
C PHE A 87 0.58 -10.93 10.71
N LEU A 88 1.06 -10.55 9.52
CA LEU A 88 0.31 -10.69 8.28
C LEU A 88 0.46 -12.12 7.76
N GLU A 89 -0.60 -12.91 7.91
CA GLU A 89 -0.68 -14.29 7.44
C GLU A 89 -1.50 -14.38 6.16
N PRO A 90 -1.24 -15.38 5.29
CA PRO A 90 -1.98 -15.55 4.06
C PRO A 90 -3.49 -15.69 4.32
N GLY A 91 -4.30 -14.95 3.55
CA GLY A 91 -5.76 -14.95 3.71
C GLY A 91 -6.40 -13.62 3.29
N ASP A 92 -7.73 -13.61 3.35
CA ASP A 92 -8.55 -12.42 3.11
C ASP A 92 -8.85 -11.71 4.44
N TYR A 93 -8.87 -10.39 4.40
CA TYR A 93 -9.04 -9.51 5.55
C TYR A 93 -10.27 -8.62 5.33
N SER A 94 -11.16 -8.58 6.32
CA SER A 94 -12.42 -7.81 6.30
C SER A 94 -12.20 -6.33 6.57
#